data_AF-A0A8H3M532-F1
#
_entry.id   AF-A0A8H3M532-F1
#
_cell.length_a   1.000
_cell.length_b   1.000
_cell.length_c   1.000
_cell.angle_alpha   90.00
_cell.angle_beta   90.00
_cell.angle_gamma   90.00
#
_symmetry.space_group_name_H-M   'P 1'
#
loop_
_entity.id
_entity.type
_entity.pdbx_description
1 polymer ?
#
loop_
_entity_poly.entity_id
_entity_poly.type
_entity_poly.pdbx_seq_one_letter_code
_entity_poly.pdbx_strand_id
1 'polypeptide(L)'
;MNQKRKSVNNEVILKKKKVLTFEEKKELCLVYNENLFLLQEEIGKKFGVKKNTVYNILKNKEKWLNIELNSFNTAKQREKLPKFPELEEALAI
;
A
#
# COMPACT_ATOMS: atom_id res chain seq x y z
N MET A 1 37.69 7.62 -8.52
CA MET A 1 36.95 6.87 -7.48
C MET A 1 36.38 7.86 -6.49
N ASN A 2 35.07 8.11 -6.46
CA ASN A 2 34.44 8.95 -5.44
C ASN A 2 32.97 8.56 -5.30
N GLN A 3 32.68 7.57 -4.45
CA GLN A 3 31.31 7.28 -4.03
C GLN A 3 31.03 8.08 -2.75
N LYS A 4 30.30 9.19 -2.91
CA LYS A 4 29.70 9.94 -1.81
C LYS A 4 28.86 8.98 -0.96
N ARG A 5 29.34 8.66 0.24
CA ARG A 5 28.55 7.97 1.27
C ARG A 5 27.43 8.92 1.70
N LYS A 6 26.20 8.66 1.25
CA LYS A 6 25.02 9.34 1.78
C LYS A 6 24.82 8.87 3.22
N SER A 7 24.95 9.80 4.17
CA SER A 7 24.56 9.62 5.57
C SER A 7 23.08 9.22 5.61
N VAL A 8 22.79 8.00 6.08
CA VAL A 8 21.43 7.58 6.38
C VAL A 8 21.31 7.65 7.91
N ASN A 9 20.69 8.72 8.39
CA ASN A 9 20.34 8.86 9.80
C ASN A 9 19.38 7.72 10.18
N ASN A 10 19.87 6.86 11.08
CA ASN A 10 19.20 5.70 11.67
C ASN A 10 18.17 6.17 12.72
N GLU A 11 17.09 6.79 12.26
CA GLU A 11 15.89 6.96 13.09
C GLU A 11 14.96 5.80 12.80
N VAL A 12 15.35 4.60 13.25
CA VAL A 12 14.52 3.39 13.21
C VAL A 12 13.46 3.49 14.32
N ILE A 13 12.63 4.52 14.25
CA ILE A 13 11.26 4.38 14.74
C ILE A 13 10.69 3.28 13.85
N LEU A 14 10.26 2.17 14.45
CA LEU A 14 9.52 1.09 13.79
C LEU A 14 8.21 1.68 13.23
N LYS A 15 8.30 2.48 12.17
CA LYS A 15 7.17 2.95 11.40
C LYS A 15 6.55 1.71 10.81
N LYS A 16 5.47 1.23 11.44
CA LYS A 16 4.64 0.16 10.92
C LYS A 16 4.40 0.47 9.44
N LYS A 17 4.85 -0.44 8.58
CA LYS A 17 4.64 -0.31 7.14
C LYS A 17 3.13 -0.31 6.93
N LYS A 18 2.57 0.81 6.48
CA LYS A 18 1.16 0.87 6.13
C LYS A 18 0.91 -0.14 5.00
N VAL A 19 0.00 -1.07 5.24
CA VAL A 19 -0.45 -2.05 4.26
C VAL A 19 -1.78 -1.55 3.73
N LEU A 20 -1.85 -1.31 2.43
CA LEU A 20 -3.09 -0.89 1.77
C LEU A 20 -4.02 -2.09 1.59
N THR A 21 -5.29 -1.88 1.91
CA THR A 21 -6.40 -2.79 1.61
C THR A 21 -6.68 -2.83 0.09
N PHE A 22 -7.47 -3.80 -0.36
CA PHE A 22 -7.87 -3.86 -1.77
C PHE A 22 -8.69 -2.63 -2.19
N GLU A 23 -9.52 -2.10 -1.29
CA GLU A 23 -10.27 -0.86 -1.51
C GLU A 23 -9.34 0.34 -1.72
N GLU A 24 -8.37 0.56 -0.82
CA GLU A 24 -7.40 1.66 -0.93
C GLU A 24 -6.56 1.56 -2.23
N LYS A 25 -6.22 0.34 -2.66
CA LYS A 25 -5.49 0.13 -3.94
C LYS A 25 -6.35 0.50 -5.14
N LYS A 26 -7.64 0.16 -5.12
CA LYS A 26 -8.59 0.50 -6.18
C LYS A 26 -8.80 2.02 -6.24
N GLU A 27 -9.00 2.66 -5.10
CA GLU A 27 -9.12 4.12 -4.99
C GLU A 27 -7.85 4.81 -5.53
N LEU A 28 -6.67 4.31 -5.19
CA LEU A 28 -5.40 4.84 -5.72
C LEU A 28 -5.35 4.77 -7.25
N CYS A 29 -5.79 3.66 -7.86
CA CYS A 29 -5.87 3.55 -9.32
C CYS A 29 -6.90 4.49 -9.94
N LEU A 30 -8.03 4.75 -9.27
CA LEU A 30 -9.04 5.71 -9.73
C LEU A 30 -8.49 7.15 -9.69
N VAL A 31 -7.89 7.56 -8.57
CA VAL A 31 -7.27 8.90 -8.42
C VAL A 31 -6.21 9.15 -9.49
N TYR A 32 -5.42 8.12 -9.84
CA TYR A 32 -4.43 8.20 -10.91
C TYR A 32 -5.07 8.33 -12.30
N ASN A 33 -6.19 7.64 -12.56
CA ASN A 33 -6.91 7.75 -13.82
C ASN A 33 -7.59 9.12 -13.98
N GLU A 34 -8.12 9.69 -12.90
CA GLU A 34 -8.71 11.02 -12.88
C GLU A 34 -7.67 12.12 -13.12
N ASN A 35 -6.45 11.92 -12.60
CA ASN A 35 -5.38 12.90 -12.69
C ASN A 35 -4.05 12.24 -13.09
N LEU A 36 -3.88 12.01 -14.40
CA LEU A 36 -2.66 11.44 -14.98
C LEU A 36 -1.40 12.29 -14.73
N PHE A 37 -1.56 13.58 -14.41
CA PHE A 37 -0.46 14.50 -14.10
C PHE A 37 -0.01 14.45 -12.63
N LEU A 38 -0.77 13.81 -11.72
CA LEU A 38 -0.39 13.73 -10.32
C LEU A 38 0.90 12.93 -10.16
N LEU A 39 1.83 13.49 -9.38
CA LEU A 39 3.08 12.80 -9.11
C LEU A 39 2.80 11.57 -8.25
N GLN A 40 3.42 10.44 -8.58
CA GLN A 40 3.35 9.23 -7.75
C GLN A 40 3.83 9.47 -6.31
N GLU A 41 4.67 10.48 -6.11
CA GLU A 41 5.07 10.93 -4.78
C GLU A 41 3.93 11.59 -4.00
N GLU A 42 3.10 12.40 -4.64
CA GLU A 42 1.94 13.06 -4.02
C GLU A 42 0.84 12.06 -3.71
N ILE A 43 0.57 11.13 -4.64
CA ILE A 43 -0.33 9.99 -4.40
C ILE A 43 0.18 9.19 -3.21
N GLY A 44 1.49 8.91 -3.17
CA GLY A 44 2.12 8.24 -2.03
C GLY A 44 1.89 8.96 -0.71
N LYS A 45 2.03 10.30 -0.68
CA LYS A 45 1.76 11.12 0.50
C LYS A 45 0.29 11.01 0.94
N LYS A 46 -0.66 11.08 0.00
CA LYS A 46 -2.11 10.95 0.29
C LYS A 46 -2.44 9.61 0.96
N PHE A 47 -1.86 8.52 0.45
CA PHE A 47 -2.12 7.17 0.98
C PHE A 47 -1.17 6.74 2.11
N GLY A 48 -0.15 7.55 2.44
CA GLY A 48 0.87 7.22 3.45
C GLY A 48 1.85 6.12 3.02
N VAL A 49 2.07 5.97 1.71
CA VAL A 49 2.95 4.95 1.13
C VAL A 49 4.09 5.58 0.31
N LYS A 50 5.15 4.82 0.07
CA LYS A 50 6.29 5.28 -0.73
C LYS A 50 5.95 5.24 -2.23
N LYS A 51 6.63 6.05 -3.03
CA LYS A 51 6.48 6.06 -4.51
C LYS A 51 6.60 4.66 -5.14
N ASN A 52 7.51 3.82 -4.64
CA ASN A 52 7.69 2.45 -5.15
C ASN A 52 6.44 1.59 -4.93
N THR A 53 5.72 1.79 -3.82
CA THR A 53 4.46 1.11 -3.55
C THR A 53 3.39 1.54 -4.54
N VAL A 54 3.29 2.86 -4.81
CA VAL A 54 2.37 3.41 -5.81
C VAL A 54 2.69 2.82 -7.19
N TYR A 55 3.95 2.81 -7.61
CA TYR A 55 4.39 2.21 -8.88
C TYR A 55 3.97 0.74 -9.00
N ASN A 56 4.22 -0.07 -7.98
CA ASN A 56 3.84 -1.49 -7.99
C ASN A 56 2.33 -1.71 -8.09
N ILE A 57 1.53 -0.83 -7.46
CA ILE A 57 0.07 -0.89 -7.54
C ILE A 57 -0.39 -0.53 -8.95
N LEU A 58 0.13 0.58 -9.51
CA LEU A 58 -0.21 1.03 -10.85
C LEU A 58 0.19 0.04 -11.95
N LYS A 59 1.29 -0.69 -11.77
CA LYS A 59 1.68 -1.77 -12.70
C LYS A 59 0.60 -2.85 -12.83
N ASN A 60 -0.10 -3.13 -11.73
CA ASN A 60 -1.18 -4.11 -11.68
C ASN A 60 -2.57 -3.44 -11.63
N LYS A 61 -2.72 -2.22 -12.18
CA LYS A 61 -3.95 -1.43 -12.07
C LYS A 61 -5.21 -2.17 -12.55
N GLU A 62 -5.10 -2.94 -13.62
CA GLU A 62 -6.22 -3.70 -14.19
C GLU A 62 -6.74 -4.75 -13.20
N LYS A 63 -5.82 -5.42 -12.49
CA LYS A 63 -6.18 -6.34 -11.40
C LYS A 63 -6.96 -5.61 -10.31
N TRP A 64 -6.51 -4.44 -9.86
CA TRP A 64 -7.15 -3.71 -8.76
C TRP A 64 -8.50 -3.09 -9.14
N LEU A 65 -8.65 -2.64 -10.38
CA LEU A 65 -9.91 -2.10 -10.90
C LEU A 65 -10.97 -3.20 -11.08
N ASN A 66 -10.55 -4.39 -11.55
CA ASN A 66 -11.42 -5.53 -11.80
C ASN A 66 -11.82 -6.32 -10.54
N ILE A 67 -11.24 -6.03 -9.36
CA ILE A 67 -11.72 -6.64 -8.12
C ILE A 67 -13.12 -6.09 -7.82
N GLU A 68 -14.09 -7.01 -7.82
CA GLU A 68 -15.43 -6.75 -7.31
C GLU A 68 -15.37 -6.60 -5.79
N LEU A 69 -15.62 -5.38 -5.34
CA LEU A 69 -15.74 -5.01 -3.93
C LEU A 69 -17.10 -5.44 -3.35
N ASN A 70 -17.80 -6.40 -3.99
CA ASN A 70 -19.16 -6.81 -3.60
C ASN A 70 -19.17 -7.77 -2.41
N SER A 71 -18.04 -8.39 -2.09
CA SER A 71 -17.91 -9.16 -0.85
C SER A 71 -17.34 -8.27 0.24
N PHE A 72 -18.07 -8.08 1.34
CA PHE A 72 -17.59 -7.35 2.53
C PHE A 72 -16.21 -7.82 3.00
N ASN A 73 -15.89 -9.10 2.72
CA ASN A 73 -14.61 -9.72 3.04
C ASN A 73 -13.47 -9.29 2.10
N THR A 74 -13.74 -9.00 0.83
CA THR A 74 -12.70 -8.57 -0.13
C THR A 74 -12.31 -7.11 0.07
N ALA A 75 -13.23 -6.24 0.49
CA ALA A 75 -12.94 -4.82 0.67
C ALA A 75 -11.90 -4.56 1.78
N LYS A 76 -12.11 -5.20 2.93
CA LYS A 76 -11.24 -5.07 4.11
C LYS A 76 -10.04 -6.01 4.07
N GLN A 77 -9.97 -6.91 3.08
CA GLN A 77 -8.89 -7.87 3.00
C GLN A 77 -7.56 -7.18 2.72
N ARG A 78 -6.56 -7.56 3.51
CA ARG A 78 -5.17 -7.30 3.21
C ARG A 78 -4.65 -8.44 2.34
N GLU A 79 -3.80 -8.12 1.37
CA GLU A 79 -3.16 -9.13 0.52
C GLU A 79 -2.28 -10.10 1.32
N LYS A 80 -1.75 -9.65 2.46
CA LYS A 80 -0.95 -10.49 3.36
C LYS A 80 -1.80 -10.95 4.54
N LEU A 81 -1.98 -12.27 4.63
CA LEU A 81 -2.60 -12.91 5.79
C LEU A 81 -1.80 -12.61 7.08
N PRO A 82 -2.48 -12.55 8.24
CA PRO A 82 -1.80 -12.47 9.53
C PRO A 82 -0.84 -13.64 9.70
N LYS A 83 0.28 -13.39 10.40
CA LYS A 83 1.37 -14.37 10.52
C LYS A 83 0.97 -15.56 11.41
N PHE A 84 0.02 -15.35 12.31
CA PHE A 84 -0.47 -16.34 13.27
C PHE A 84 -1.99 -16.19 13.43
N PRO A 85 -2.78 -16.69 12.46
CA PRO A 85 -4.23 -16.52 12.49
C PRO A 85 -4.87 -17.13 13.75
N GLU A 86 -4.42 -18.32 14.17
CA GLU A 86 -4.91 -19.00 15.38
C GLU A 86 -4.66 -18.21 16.67
N LEU A 87 -3.52 -17.52 16.77
CA LEU A 87 -3.19 -16.69 17.94
C LEU A 87 -4.00 -15.39 17.96
N GLU A 88 -4.27 -14.80 16.80
CA GLU A 88 -5.11 -13.60 16.72
C GLU A 88 -6.57 -13.90 17.07
N GLU A 89 -7.09 -15.07 16.69
CA GLU A 89 -8.44 -15.52 17.05
C GLU A 89 -8.57 -15.80 18.56
N ALA A 90 -7.59 -16.49 19.15
CA ALA A 90 -7.58 -16.76 20.60
C ALA A 90 -7.45 -15.48 21.46
N LEU A 91 -6.86 -14.41 20.91
CA LEU A 91 -6.69 -13.11 21.59
C LEU A 91 -7.83 -12.12 21.30
N ALA A 92 -8.80 -12.48 20.44
CA ALA A 92 -9.93 -11.63 20.08
C ALA A 92 -11.14 -11.75 21.06
N ILE A 93 -10.95 -12.49 22.17
CA ILE A 93 -11.91 -12.65 23.27
C ILE A 93 -11.89 -11.44 24.20
#